data_AF-A0A093HZU2-F1
#
_entry.id   AF-A0A093HZU2-F1
#
_cell.length_a   1.000
_cell.length_b   1.000
_cell.length_c   1.000
_cell.angle_alpha   90.00
_cell.angle_beta   90.00
_cell.angle_gamma   90.00
#
_symmetry.space_group_name_H-M   'P 1'
#
loop_
_entity.id
_entity.type
_entity.pdbx_description
1 polymer ?
#
loop_
_entity_poly.entity_id
_entity_poly.type
_entity_poly.pdbx_seq_one_letter_code
_entity_poly.pdbx_strand_id
1 'polypeptide(L)' 'LEQLVDVITEFPNEVEYIFRPSCVSLQRCGGCCGDEGLRCVPVETNTVTMQLLKIKPNGEAPYVEMAFTEHKQCECR' A
#
# COMPACT_ATOMS: atom_id res chain seq x y z
N LEU A 1 6.24 4.99 -9.25
CA LEU A 1 5.10 4.80 -10.17
C LEU A 1 3.85 4.73 -9.31
N GLU A 2 2.80 5.41 -9.72
CA GLU A 2 1.53 5.34 -9.02
C GLU A 2 0.82 4.01 -9.32
N GLN A 3 0.45 3.28 -8.28
CA GLN A 3 -0.23 1.98 -8.39
C GLN A 3 -1.33 1.86 -7.33
N LEU A 4 -2.45 1.23 -7.69
CA LEU A 4 -3.48 0.81 -6.76
C LEU A 4 -3.03 -0.44 -6.00
N VAL A 5 -3.01 -0.35 -4.67
CA VAL A 5 -2.66 -1.43 -3.75
C VAL A 5 -3.86 -1.73 -2.87
N ASP A 6 -4.21 -3.02 -2.77
CA ASP A 6 -5.31 -3.47 -1.92
C ASP A 6 -4.94 -3.30 -0.44
N VAL A 7 -5.83 -2.68 0.34
CA VAL A 7 -5.59 -2.40 1.76
C VAL A 7 -5.29 -3.68 2.54
N ILE A 8 -5.94 -4.80 2.17
CA ILE A 8 -5.74 -6.09 2.85
C ILE A 8 -4.36 -6.71 2.60
N THR A 9 -3.72 -6.38 1.47
CA THR A 9 -2.37 -6.87 1.18
C THR A 9 -1.32 -6.19 2.06
N GLU A 10 -1.57 -4.94 2.48
CA GLU A 10 -0.72 -4.19 3.39
C GLU A 10 -1.01 -4.52 4.86
N PHE A 11 -2.25 -4.90 5.18
CA PHE A 11 -2.70 -5.24 6.53
C PHE A 11 -3.35 -6.63 6.58
N PRO A 12 -2.57 -7.72 6.43
CA PRO A 12 -3.10 -9.08 6.37
C PRO A 12 -3.74 -9.56 7.68
N ASN A 13 -3.54 -8.86 8.79
CA ASN A 13 -4.17 -9.16 10.08
C ASN A 13 -5.59 -8.60 10.21
N GLU A 14 -6.03 -7.77 9.27
CA GLU A 14 -7.32 -7.05 9.32
C GLU A 14 -8.38 -7.71 8.42
N VAL A 15 -8.26 -9.02 8.15
CA VAL A 15 -9.10 -9.79 7.20
C VAL A 15 -10.58 -9.89 7.58
N GLU A 16 -10.92 -9.65 8.84
CA GLU A 16 -12.31 -9.64 9.31
C GLU A 16 -13.05 -8.33 8.95
N TYR A 17 -12.33 -7.30 8.51
CA TYR A 17 -12.89 -5.98 8.22
C TYR A 17 -12.95 -5.70 6.71
N ILE A 18 -13.94 -4.90 6.32
CA ILE A 18 -14.03 -4.38 4.95
C ILE A 18 -13.62 -2.91 4.97
N PHE A 19 -12.66 -2.54 4.13
CA PHE A 19 -12.22 -1.16 3.99
C PHE A 19 -12.89 -0.46 2.79
N ARG A 20 -13.28 0.81 2.97
CA ARG A 20 -13.72 1.67 1.87
C ARG A 20 -12.90 2.97 1.84
N PRO A 21 -12.22 3.29 0.72
CA PRO A 21 -11.98 2.41 -0.43
C PRO A 21 -11.21 1.12 -0.05
N SER A 22 -11.36 0.07 -0.86
CA SER A 22 -10.68 -1.24 -0.63
C SER A 22 -9.25 -1.27 -1.15
N CYS A 23 -8.90 -0.34 -2.05
CA CYS A 23 -7.56 -0.10 -2.55
C CYS A 23 -7.20 1.39 -2.38
N VAL A 24 -5.91 1.66 -2.27
CA VAL A 24 -5.37 3.02 -2.16
C VAL A 24 -4.30 3.23 -3.23
N SER A 25 -4.12 4.48 -3.65
CA SER A 25 -3.08 4.85 -4.61
C SER A 25 -1.77 5.13 -3.89
N LEU A 26 -0.70 4.39 -4.20
CA LEU A 26 0.61 4.54 -3.57
C LEU A 26 1.72 4.62 -4.62
N GLN A 27 2.76 5.39 -4.31
CA GLN A 27 4.01 5.30 -5.05
C GLN A 27 4.73 3.98 -4.76
N ARG A 28 4.90 3.16 -5.80
CA ARG A 28 5.67 1.91 -5.77
C ARG A 28 6.79 1.95 -6.81
N CYS A 29 7.87 1.24 -6.52
CA CYS A 29 8.91 0.97 -7.50
C CYS A 29 8.33 0.06 -8.57
N GLY A 30 8.71 0.30 -9.82
CA GLY A 30 8.31 -0.52 -10.95
C GLY A 30 9.13 -0.18 -12.19
N GLY A 31 8.85 -0.89 -13.27
CA GLY A 31 9.70 -0.90 -14.46
C GLY A 31 10.69 -2.07 -14.47
N CYS A 32 11.52 -2.12 -15.51
CA CYS A 32 12.53 -3.15 -15.72
C CYS A 32 13.94 -2.59 -15.51
N CYS A 33 14.86 -3.46 -15.13
CA CYS A 33 16.29 -3.18 -15.09
C CYS A 33 16.94 -3.60 -16.42
N GLY A 34 18.15 -3.09 -16.68
CA GLY A 34 18.90 -3.43 -17.90
C GLY A 34 19.50 -4.84 -17.91
N ASP A 35 19.40 -5.56 -16.79
CA ASP A 35 19.90 -6.93 -16.60
C ASP A 35 18.79 -7.76 -15.93
N GLU A 36 18.56 -8.98 -16.42
CA GLU A 36 17.50 -9.89 -15.94
C GLU A 36 17.77 -10.44 -14.53
N GLY A 37 19.03 -10.41 -14.09
CA GLY A 37 19.44 -10.76 -12.73
C GLY A 37 19.13 -9.68 -11.70
N LEU A 38 18.78 -8.46 -12.13
CA LEU A 38 18.49 -7.33 -11.26
C LEU A 38 16.98 -7.08 -11.13
N ARG A 39 16.57 -6.51 -9.99
CA ARG A 39 15.20 -6.10 -9.72
C ARG A 39 15.14 -4.64 -9.28
N CYS A 40 14.08 -3.95 -9.67
CA CYS A 40 13.81 -2.58 -9.22
C CYS A 40 13.26 -2.62 -7.79
N VAL A 41 14.06 -2.19 -6.82
CA VAL A 41 13.73 -2.23 -5.38
C VAL A 41 13.78 -0.84 -4.75
N PRO A 42 12.98 -0.56 -3.71
CA PRO A 42 13.05 0.71 -3.00
C PRO A 42 14.36 0.83 -2.21
N VAL A 43 14.96 2.01 -2.25
CA VAL A 43 16.13 2.38 -1.43
C VAL A 43 15.84 3.52 -0.47
N GLU A 44 14.75 4.27 -0.71
CA GLU A 44 14.19 5.25 0.22
C GLU A 44 12.67 5.09 0.24
N THR A 45 12.07 5.11 1.42
CA THR A 45 10.62 5.03 1.63
C THR A 45 10.12 6.18 2.51
N ASN A 46 8.83 6.48 2.42
CA ASN A 46 8.15 7.38 3.32
C ASN A 46 6.82 6.77 3.79
N THR A 47 6.33 7.22 4.94
CA THR A 47 5.02 6.83 5.47
C THR A 47 3.99 7.88 5.08
N VAL A 48 2.87 7.43 4.53
CA VAL A 48 1.71 8.28 4.23
C VAL A 48 0.49 7.75 4.96
N THR A 49 -0.18 8.66 5.67
CA THR A 49 -1.40 8.33 6.41
C THR A 49 -2.62 8.66 5.56
N MET A 50 -3.56 7.73 5.45
CA MET A 50 -4.80 7.90 4.71
C MET A 50 -5.99 7.58 5.61
N GLN A 51 -7.08 8.32 5.41
CA GLN A 51 -8.33 8.07 6.11
C GLN A 51 -9.19 7.08 5.31
N LEU A 52 -9.57 5.97 5.93
CA LEU A 52 -10.42 4.93 5.35
C LEU A 52 -11.62 4.66 6.25
N LEU A 53 -12.71 4.19 5.65
CA LEU A 53 -13.85 3.68 6.39
C LEU A 53 -13.60 2.19 6.71
N LYS A 54 -13.55 1.82 7.99
CA LYS A 54 -13.36 0.43 8.45
C LYS A 54 -14.71 -0.16 8.85
N ILE A 55 -15.31 -0.96 7.98
CA ILE A 55 -16.61 -1.61 8.22
C ILE A 55 -16.38 -2.90 9.00
N LYS A 56 -16.89 -2.93 10.22
CA LYS A 56 -16.83 -4.08 11.13
C LYS A 56 -17.98 -5.06 10.88
N PRO A 57 -17.84 -6.35 11.24
CA PRO A 57 -18.90 -7.34 11.10
C PRO A 57 -20.21 -6.97 11.83
N ASN A 58 -20.13 -6.19 12.91
CA ASN A 58 -21.29 -5.72 13.66
C ASN A 58 -22.01 -4.51 13.01
N GLY A 59 -21.57 -4.07 11.82
CA GLY A 59 -22.17 -2.98 11.06
C GLY A 59 -21.61 -1.59 11.39
N GLU A 60 -20.78 -1.43 12.43
CA GLU A 60 -20.09 -0.16 12.68
C GLU A 60 -19.10 0.16 11.56
N ALA A 61 -19.08 1.42 11.13
CA ALA A 61 -18.18 1.89 10.08
C ALA A 61 -17.47 3.19 10.50
N PRO A 62 -16.55 3.16 11.48
CA PRO A 62 -15.75 4.33 11.82
C PRO A 62 -14.76 4.69 10.70
N TYR A 63 -14.44 5.98 10.60
CA TYR A 63 -13.24 6.41 9.89
C TYR A 63 -12.01 6.14 10.74
N VAL A 64 -10.98 5.57 10.13
CA VAL A 64 -9.69 5.25 10.75
C VAL A 64 -8.56 5.81 9.90
N GLU A 65 -7.49 6.24 10.56
CA GLU A 65 -6.24 6.61 9.91
C GLU A 65 -5.34 5.38 9.81
N MET A 66 -4.93 5.05 8.59
CA MET A 66 -4.08 3.91 8.28
C MET A 66 -2.78 4.41 7.66
N ALA A 67 -1.64 3.86 8.08
CA ALA A 67 -0.31 4.29 7.63
C ALA A 67 0.24 3.33 6.58
N PHE A 68 0.45 3.82 5.37
CA PHE A 68 0.98 3.07 4.24
C PHE A 68 2.43 3.45 3.95
N THR A 69 3.19 2.52 3.36
CA THR A 69 4.55 2.79 2.90
C THR A 69 4.55 3.15 1.42
N GLU A 70 5.14 4.29 1.09
CA GLU A 70 5.44 4.73 -0.27
C GLU A 70 6.92 4.60 -0.58
N HIS A 71 7.24 4.26 -1.83
CA HIS A 71 8.59 4.18 -2.33
C HIS A 71 8.98 5.53 -2.92
N LYS A 72 9.99 6.18 -2.34
CA LYS A 72 10.44 7.52 -2.74
C LYS A 72 11.60 7.47 -3.74
N GLN A 73 12.52 6.52 -3.57
CA GLN A 73 13.61 6.27 -4.50
C GLN A 73 13.78 4.77 -4.76
N CYS A 74 14.13 4.42 -5.99
CA CYS A 74 14.27 3.05 -6.46
C CYS A 74 15.61 2.86 -7.18
N GLU A 75 16.23 1.70 -7.01
CA GLU A 75 17.45 1.30 -7.71
C GLU A 75 17.33 -0.14 -8.22
N CYS A 76 18.13 -0.48 -9.23
CA CYS A 76 18.29 -1.85 -9.70
C CYS A 76 19.32 -2.57 -8.82
N ARG A 77 18.89 -3.63 -8.12
CA ARG A 77 19.73 -4.44 -7.23
C ARG A 77 19.47 -5.93 -7.39
#